data_AF-A0A2U9PQ22-F1
#
_entry.id   AF-A0A2U9PQ22-F1
#
_cell.length_a   1.000
_cell.length_b   1.000
_cell.length_c   1.000
_cell.angle_alpha   90.00
_cell.angle_beta   90.00
_cell.angle_gamma   90.00
#
_symmetry.space_group_name_H-M   'P 1'
#
loop_
_entity.id
_entity.type
_entity.pdbx_description
1 polymer ?
#
loop_
_entity_poly.entity_id
_entity_poly.type
_entity_poly.pdbx_seq_one_letter_code
_entity_poly.pdbx_strand_id
1 'polypeptide(L)'
;MTKARRRDGRDRRRTAAPTDPAALARWLPVELTSFRAWHYHDRGQPTGLQDYVTALQTHLGTEDRELVSAVMAACGLTAGDWYRHMLAAKQSRWPWRKP
;
A
#
# COMPACT_ATOMS: atom_id res chain seq x y z
N MET A 1 56.71 22.72 -6.99
CA MET A 1 55.60 23.14 -6.10
C MET A 1 54.39 22.26 -6.36
N THR A 2 54.17 21.26 -5.51
CA THR A 2 53.14 20.23 -5.67
C THR A 2 51.89 20.64 -4.91
N LYS A 3 50.75 20.83 -5.59
CA LYS A 3 49.43 20.92 -4.93
C LYS A 3 48.45 19.98 -5.62
N ALA A 4 48.43 18.74 -5.15
CA ALA A 4 47.32 17.84 -5.32
C ALA A 4 46.08 18.45 -4.63
N ARG A 5 45.06 18.81 -5.41
CA ARG A 5 43.74 19.17 -4.86
C ARG A 5 42.92 17.89 -4.72
N ARG A 6 42.58 17.61 -3.47
CA ARG A 6 41.87 16.43 -3.00
C ARG A 6 40.47 16.37 -3.61
N ARG A 7 40.04 15.14 -3.89
CA ARG A 7 38.66 14.73 -4.12
C ARG A 7 37.80 15.20 -2.95
N ASP A 8 36.81 16.03 -3.21
CA ASP A 8 35.60 16.13 -2.39
C ASP A 8 34.41 16.39 -3.30
N GLY A 9 33.78 15.30 -3.73
CA GLY A 9 32.54 15.30 -4.49
C GLY A 9 31.64 14.15 -4.03
N ARG A 10 31.73 13.81 -2.74
CA ARG A 10 30.97 12.70 -2.13
C ARG A 10 29.63 13.19 -1.54
N ASP A 11 29.04 14.21 -2.16
CA ASP A 11 27.77 14.81 -1.76
C ASP A 11 26.62 14.37 -2.67
N ARG A 12 26.52 13.04 -2.88
CA ARG A 12 25.37 12.40 -3.56
C ARG A 12 24.58 11.52 -2.59
N ARG A 13 24.62 11.79 -1.29
CA ARG A 13 23.57 11.31 -0.38
C ARG A 13 22.37 12.24 -0.44
N ARG A 14 21.76 12.34 -1.64
CA ARG A 14 20.31 12.62 -1.71
C ARG A 14 19.60 11.31 -1.36
N THR A 15 19.85 10.81 -0.16
CA THR A 15 19.03 9.78 0.46
C THR A 15 17.94 10.59 1.15
N ALA A 16 16.91 10.95 0.40
CA ALA A 16 15.65 11.30 1.04
C ALA A 16 15.32 10.09 1.93
N ALA A 17 15.34 10.30 3.24
CA ALA A 17 15.04 9.28 4.21
C ALA A 17 13.69 8.64 3.86
N PRO A 18 13.49 7.35 4.16
CA PRO A 18 12.20 6.70 3.94
C PRO A 18 11.14 7.55 4.64
N THR A 19 10.22 8.10 3.86
CA THR A 19 9.11 8.89 4.37
C THR A 19 8.37 8.00 5.35
N ASP A 20 8.36 8.38 6.63
CA ASP A 20 7.84 7.57 7.73
C ASP A 20 6.48 6.94 7.34
N PRO A 21 6.37 5.60 7.26
CA PRO A 21 5.16 4.92 6.83
C PRO A 21 3.94 5.29 7.69
N ALA A 22 4.15 5.56 8.98
CA ALA A 22 3.07 5.96 9.88
C ALA A 22 2.61 7.39 9.61
N ALA A 23 3.54 8.29 9.27
CA ALA A 23 3.19 9.64 8.81
C ALA A 23 2.41 9.57 7.49
N LEU A 24 2.88 8.80 6.51
CA LEU A 24 2.18 8.60 5.24
C LEU A 24 0.77 8.05 5.43
N ALA A 25 0.61 7.02 6.27
CA ALA A 25 -0.68 6.42 6.59
C ALA A 25 -1.71 7.43 7.14
N ARG A 26 -1.26 8.45 7.88
CA ARG A 26 -2.14 9.52 8.42
C ARG A 26 -2.64 10.48 7.35
N TRP A 27 -1.90 10.65 6.26
CA TRP A 27 -2.25 11.54 5.16
C TRP A 27 -3.01 10.84 4.04
N LEU A 28 -3.22 9.52 4.16
CA LEU A 28 -3.98 8.78 3.17
C LEU A 28 -5.45 9.25 3.12
N PRO A 29 -6.04 9.29 1.92
CA PRO A 29 -7.46 9.49 1.78
C PRO A 29 -8.23 8.33 2.44
N VAL A 30 -9.42 8.60 2.95
CA VAL A 30 -10.21 7.64 3.75
C VAL A 30 -10.43 6.32 3.01
N GLU A 31 -10.54 6.37 1.69
CA GLU A 31 -10.72 5.22 0.81
C GLU A 31 -9.52 4.28 0.83
N LEU A 32 -8.29 4.78 1.04
CA LEU A 32 -7.07 3.98 1.09
C LEU A 32 -6.69 3.50 2.50
N THR A 33 -7.34 4.05 3.54
CA THR A 33 -7.13 3.63 4.94
C THR A 33 -7.81 2.31 5.30
N SER A 34 -8.69 1.79 4.43
CA SER A 34 -9.36 0.51 4.62
C SER A 34 -9.58 -0.23 3.30
N PHE A 35 -9.79 -1.54 3.35
CA PHE A 35 -10.19 -2.28 2.16
C PHE A 35 -11.66 -2.04 1.76
N ARG A 36 -12.49 -1.40 2.61
CA ARG A 36 -13.96 -1.34 2.47
C ARG A 36 -14.43 -0.85 1.09
N ALA A 37 -13.78 0.17 0.53
CA ALA A 37 -14.08 0.73 -0.78
C ALA A 37 -13.55 -0.12 -1.96
N TRP A 38 -12.69 -1.09 -1.68
CA TRP A 38 -11.97 -1.92 -2.64
C TRP A 38 -12.47 -3.37 -2.64
N HIS A 39 -13.51 -3.70 -1.87
CA HIS A 39 -14.04 -5.07 -1.90
C HIS A 39 -14.78 -5.40 -3.17
N TYR A 40 -15.50 -4.41 -3.70
CA TYR A 40 -16.39 -4.56 -4.84
C TYR A 40 -16.38 -3.27 -5.64
N HIS A 41 -16.22 -3.38 -6.95
CA HIS A 41 -16.50 -2.27 -7.84
C HIS A 41 -18.02 -2.10 -8.03
N ASP A 42 -18.45 -0.99 -8.64
CA ASP A 42 -19.87 -0.62 -8.80
C ASP A 42 -20.75 -1.66 -9.51
N ARG A 43 -20.19 -2.62 -10.27
CA ARG A 43 -20.96 -3.73 -10.89
C ARG A 43 -20.86 -5.04 -10.10
N GLY A 44 -20.43 -5.00 -8.84
CA GLY A 44 -20.45 -6.15 -7.91
C GLY A 44 -19.41 -7.26 -8.16
N GLN A 45 -18.44 -7.03 -9.04
CA GLN A 45 -17.22 -7.84 -9.16
C GLN A 45 -16.19 -7.37 -8.12
N PRO A 46 -15.43 -8.29 -7.53
CA PRO A 46 -14.43 -7.93 -6.55
C PRO A 46 -13.28 -7.17 -7.18
N THR A 47 -12.93 -6.02 -6.59
CA THR A 47 -11.71 -5.30 -6.95
C THR A 47 -10.52 -6.10 -6.39
N GLY A 48 -9.46 -6.29 -7.17
CA GLY A 48 -8.33 -7.10 -6.73
C GLY A 48 -7.52 -6.38 -5.65
N LEU A 49 -6.79 -7.15 -4.82
CA LEU A 49 -5.71 -6.57 -3.97
C LEU A 49 -4.74 -5.74 -4.82
N GLN A 50 -4.48 -6.19 -6.05
CA GLN A 50 -3.59 -5.52 -6.97
C GLN A 50 -4.08 -4.11 -7.35
N ASP A 51 -5.38 -3.91 -7.50
CA ASP A 51 -5.95 -2.61 -7.84
C ASP A 51 -5.80 -1.63 -6.67
N TYR A 52 -6.03 -2.11 -5.44
CA TYR A 52 -5.76 -1.34 -4.22
C TYR A 52 -4.28 -0.95 -4.12
N VAL A 53 -3.37 -1.91 -4.31
CA VAL A 53 -1.92 -1.66 -4.28
C VAL A 53 -1.52 -0.65 -5.35
N THR A 54 -2.09 -0.73 -6.55
CA THR A 54 -1.81 0.19 -7.66
C THR A 54 -2.29 1.62 -7.32
N ALA A 55 -3.48 1.75 -6.73
CA ALA A 55 -3.98 3.05 -6.27
C ALA A 55 -3.11 3.64 -5.15
N LEU A 56 -2.66 2.81 -4.21
CA LEU A 56 -1.77 3.22 -3.13
C LEU A 56 -0.40 3.67 -3.66
N GLN A 57 0.19 2.91 -4.58
CA GLN A 57 1.44 3.27 -5.28
C GLN A 57 1.31 4.60 -6.02
N THR A 58 0.19 4.79 -6.74
CA THR A 58 -0.11 6.02 -7.47
C THR A 58 -0.21 7.21 -6.51
N HIS A 59 -0.90 7.05 -5.37
CA HIS A 59 -1.05 8.11 -4.37
C HIS A 59 0.28 8.46 -3.70
N LEU A 60 1.09 7.46 -3.36
CA LEU A 60 2.41 7.65 -2.74
C LEU A 60 3.48 8.11 -3.74
N GLY A 61 3.21 8.06 -5.04
CA GLY A 61 4.18 8.38 -6.09
C GLY A 61 5.40 7.46 -6.10
N THR A 62 5.21 6.18 -5.72
CA THR A 62 6.31 5.21 -5.55
C THR A 62 5.90 3.83 -6.03
N GLU A 63 6.87 3.10 -6.60
CA GLU A 63 6.74 1.67 -6.95
C GLU A 63 7.40 0.77 -5.88
N ASP A 64 7.97 1.36 -4.83
CA ASP A 64 8.63 0.63 -3.75
C ASP A 64 7.62 -0.21 -2.97
N ARG A 65 7.70 -1.53 -3.18
CA ARG A 65 6.81 -2.51 -2.56
C ARG A 65 7.00 -2.61 -1.05
N GLU A 66 8.21 -2.39 -0.54
CA GLU A 66 8.48 -2.46 0.90
C GLU A 66 7.81 -1.28 1.60
N LEU A 67 7.95 -0.07 1.04
CA LEU A 67 7.28 1.12 1.55
C LEU A 67 5.75 0.98 1.50
N VAL A 68 5.20 0.51 0.39
CA VAL A 68 3.76 0.27 0.23
C VAL A 68 3.26 -0.73 1.28
N SER A 69 3.96 -1.84 1.48
CA SER A 69 3.61 -2.82 2.52
C SER A 69 3.70 -2.23 3.93
N ALA A 70 4.70 -1.38 4.19
CA ALA A 70 4.85 -0.73 5.49
C ALA A 70 3.73 0.28 5.77
N VAL A 71 3.30 1.03 4.75
CA VAL A 71 2.16 1.96 4.85
C VAL A 71 0.86 1.20 5.08
N MET A 72 0.62 0.10 4.36
CA MET A 72 -0.54 -0.78 4.61
C MET A 72 -0.55 -1.29 6.06
N ALA A 73 0.59 -1.81 6.54
CA ALA A 73 0.71 -2.29 7.92
C ALA A 73 0.48 -1.17 8.95
N ALA A 74 0.92 0.07 8.66
CA ALA A 74 0.66 1.23 9.51
C ALA A 74 -0.83 1.61 9.57
N CYS A 75 -1.62 1.29 8.54
CA CYS A 75 -3.09 1.37 8.57
C CYS A 75 -3.75 0.15 9.25
N GLY A 76 -2.98 -0.80 9.76
CA GLY A 76 -3.50 -2.07 10.29
C GLY A 76 -4.04 -3.00 9.20
N LEU A 77 -3.64 -2.80 7.94
CA LEU A 77 -4.10 -3.58 6.81
C LEU A 77 -3.09 -4.66 6.45
N THR A 78 -3.59 -5.88 6.25
CA THR A 78 -2.78 -6.99 5.76
C THR A 78 -3.45 -7.67 4.57
N ALA A 79 -2.64 -8.22 3.66
CA ALA A 79 -3.15 -9.04 2.56
C ALA A 79 -3.96 -10.26 3.08
N GLY A 80 -3.57 -10.83 4.23
CA GLY A 80 -4.28 -11.94 4.85
C GLY A 80 -5.69 -11.56 5.32
N ASP A 81 -5.85 -10.40 5.95
CA ASP A 81 -7.18 -9.86 6.30
C ASP A 81 -8.01 -9.63 5.06
N TRP A 82 -7.38 -9.15 3.99
CA TRP A 82 -8.06 -8.93 2.74
C TRP A 82 -8.65 -10.23 2.16
N TYR A 83 -7.83 -11.27 2.03
CA TYR A 83 -8.28 -12.59 1.58
C TYR A 83 -9.36 -13.19 2.47
N ARG A 84 -9.25 -13.06 3.80
CA ARG A 84 -10.26 -13.55 4.75
C ARG A 84 -11.61 -12.88 4.52
N HIS A 85 -11.64 -11.56 4.35
CA HIS A 85 -12.88 -10.85 4.04
C HIS A 85 -13.49 -11.27 2.70
N MET A 86 -12.67 -11.43 1.66
CA MET A 86 -13.13 -11.93 0.36
C MET A 86 -13.80 -13.31 0.45
N LEU A 87 -13.18 -14.23 1.19
CA LEU A 87 -13.69 -15.59 1.36
C LEU A 87 -14.99 -15.61 2.18
N ALA A 88 -15.07 -14.81 3.25
CA ALA A 88 -16.28 -14.69 4.07
C ALA A 88 -17.45 -14.10 3.27
N ALA A 89 -17.19 -13.08 2.46
CA ALA A 89 -18.22 -12.45 1.65
C ALA A 89 -18.68 -13.35 0.47
N LYS A 90 -17.79 -14.20 -0.07
CA LYS A 90 -18.17 -15.23 -1.05
C LYS A 90 -19.06 -16.32 -0.43
N GLN A 91 -18.79 -16.74 0.80
CA GLN A 91 -19.62 -17.72 1.53
C GLN A 91 -21.01 -17.17 1.85
N SER A 92 -21.11 -15.88 2.18
CA SER A 92 -22.40 -15.22 2.48
C SER A 92 -23.30 -15.04 1.25
N ARG A 93 -22.74 -15.18 0.03
CA ARG A 93 -23.42 -14.93 -1.25
C ARG A 93 -23.93 -16.22 -1.92
N TRP A 94 -23.81 -17.39 -1.28
CA TRP A 94 -24.34 -18.68 -1.77
C TRP A 94 -25.45 -19.21 -0.83
N PRO A 95 -26.73 -19.19 -1.23
CA PRO A 95 -27.87 -19.53 -0.37
C PRO A 95 -28.20 -21.03 -0.34
N TRP A 96 -27.19 -21.91 -0.20
CA TRP A 96 -27.44 -23.36 -0.09
C TRP A 96 -27.10 -23.94 1.29
N ARG A 97 -27.51 -23.24 2.34
CA ARG A 97 -27.71 -23.85 3.65
C ARG A 97 -29.19 -23.79 4.04
N LYS A 98 -29.89 -24.85 3.66
CA LYS A 98 -31.00 -25.49 4.40
C LYS A 98 -30.65 -26.98 4.45
N PRO A 99 -31.00 -27.73 5.50
CA PRO A 99 -32.27 -27.71 6.23
C PRO A 99 -32.31 -26.74 7.42
#